data_AF-A0A508BJD3-F1
#
_entry.id   AF-A0A508BJD3-F1
#
_cell.length_a   1.000
_cell.length_b   1.000
_cell.length_c   1.000
_cell.angle_alpha   90.00
_cell.angle_beta   90.00
_cell.angle_gamma   90.00
#
_symmetry.space_group_name_H-M   'P 1'
#
loop_
_entity.id
_entity.type
_entity.pdbx_description
1 polymer ?
#
loop_
_entity_poly.entity_id
_entity_poly.type
_entity_poly.pdbx_seq_one_letter_code
_entity_poly.pdbx_strand_id
1 'polypeptide(L)'
;MTQTDVSPRALPRLVAFDLDDTLAPSKSAMPPAMATALRRLLDVVPVCIISGGQVGQFRDQVLAHLDADADEFSRLHLMPTCGTRYYTYDPSRAQSDEDAWTLVYANDLTPEQIRTGFEIVEAQARRLGLWEEQTWGAILEDRGSQITFSALGQEAPLDAKRAWDPTGEKKAALRDAVAPLLPDLEVRSGGSTSVDITLKGVDKAYGMKRLAEMTGIALEEMIFVGDRLDPEGNDYPVKALGVPCQAVSGWQDTVAYVTSLASLIASDVHGGEDPAAQVSLGARL
;
A
#
# COMPACT_ATOMS: atom_id res chain seq x y z
N MET A 1 11.94 41.63 3.93
CA MET A 1 12.15 40.50 3.00
C MET A 1 12.84 39.40 3.79
N THR A 2 12.05 38.54 4.44
CA THR A 2 12.58 37.37 5.15
C THR A 2 12.71 36.26 4.13
N GLN A 3 13.95 36.04 3.70
CA GLN A 3 14.36 34.90 2.91
C GLN A 3 14.16 33.67 3.80
N THR A 4 13.07 32.94 3.58
CA THR A 4 12.88 31.61 4.15
C THR A 4 13.88 30.69 3.47
N ASP A 5 14.95 30.35 4.19
CA ASP A 5 15.82 29.23 3.85
C ASP A 5 14.94 27.98 3.76
N VAL A 6 14.67 27.56 2.52
CA VAL A 6 14.15 26.23 2.26
C VAL A 6 15.36 25.32 2.31
N SER A 7 15.59 24.68 3.46
CA SER A 7 16.55 23.59 3.56
C SER A 7 16.28 22.60 2.41
N PRO A 8 17.31 22.17 1.66
CA PRO A 8 17.11 21.15 0.63
C PRO A 8 16.51 19.93 1.32
N ARG A 9 15.36 19.48 0.84
CA ARG A 9 14.68 18.31 1.40
C ARG A 9 15.64 17.12 1.26
N ALA A 10 16.07 16.54 2.38
CA ALA A 10 16.88 15.34 2.37
C ALA A 10 16.18 14.24 1.55
N LEU A 11 16.97 13.44 0.82
CA LEU A 11 16.42 12.33 0.05
C LEU A 11 15.75 11.31 0.96
N PRO A 12 14.66 10.66 0.52
CA PRO A 12 13.97 9.68 1.34
C PRO A 12 14.87 8.47 1.56
N ARG A 13 14.84 7.92 2.78
CA ARG A 13 15.50 6.66 3.13
C ARG A 13 14.59 5.44 2.91
N LEU A 14 13.30 5.67 2.71
CA LEU A 14 12.32 4.66 2.31
C LEU A 14 11.18 5.32 1.54
N VAL A 15 10.66 4.64 0.52
CA VAL A 15 9.46 5.08 -0.21
C VAL A 15 8.33 4.07 -0.02
N ALA A 16 7.23 4.51 0.57
CA ALA A 16 6.03 3.71 0.75
C ALA A 16 4.98 4.05 -0.31
N PHE A 17 4.23 3.06 -0.76
CA PHE A 17 3.21 3.18 -1.80
C PHE A 17 1.90 2.57 -1.34
N ASP A 18 0.79 3.22 -1.64
CA ASP A 18 -0.45 2.49 -1.86
C ASP A 18 -0.34 1.55 -3.08
N LEU A 19 -1.24 0.57 -3.18
CA LEU A 19 -1.26 -0.38 -4.29
C LEU A 19 -2.26 0.00 -5.38
N ASP A 20 -3.55 -0.01 -5.04
CA ASP A 20 -4.65 0.08 -6.01
C ASP A 20 -4.78 1.51 -6.55
N ASP A 21 -4.87 1.67 -7.86
CA ASP A 21 -4.84 2.95 -8.59
C ASP A 21 -3.55 3.79 -8.35
N THR A 22 -2.59 3.30 -7.56
CA THR A 22 -1.26 3.92 -7.34
C THR A 22 -0.14 3.18 -8.08
N LEU A 23 0.01 1.88 -7.89
CA LEU A 23 1.01 1.04 -8.57
C LEU A 23 0.40 0.18 -9.69
N ALA A 24 -0.87 -0.14 -9.58
CA ALA A 24 -1.61 -0.90 -10.59
C ALA A 24 -3.03 -0.36 -10.70
N PRO A 25 -3.73 -0.52 -11.83
CA PRO A 25 -5.18 -0.32 -11.84
C PRO A 25 -5.82 -1.15 -10.73
N SER A 26 -6.83 -0.60 -10.04
CA SER A 26 -7.47 -1.27 -8.91
C SER A 26 -7.77 -2.75 -9.18
N LYS A 27 -7.29 -3.61 -8.29
CA LYS A 27 -7.47 -5.07 -8.31
C LYS A 27 -6.88 -5.79 -9.55
N SER A 28 -5.92 -5.18 -10.23
CA SER A 28 -5.36 -5.67 -11.49
C SER A 28 -3.84 -5.83 -11.45
N ALA A 29 -3.29 -6.58 -12.40
CA ALA A 29 -1.84 -6.79 -12.55
C ALA A 29 -1.07 -5.46 -12.73
N MET A 30 0.11 -5.37 -12.11
CA MET A 30 1.02 -4.26 -12.28
C MET A 30 1.46 -4.14 -13.75
N PRO A 31 1.33 -2.94 -14.38
CA PRO A 31 1.79 -2.73 -15.74
C PRO A 31 3.33 -2.84 -15.87
N PRO A 32 3.87 -3.36 -16.99
CA PRO A 32 5.32 -3.52 -17.17
C PRO A 32 6.15 -2.24 -17.00
N ALA A 33 5.59 -1.08 -17.39
CA ALA A 33 6.23 0.21 -17.21
C ALA A 33 6.39 0.57 -15.71
N MET A 34 5.41 0.21 -14.88
CA MET A 34 5.49 0.41 -13.43
C MET A 34 6.46 -0.57 -12.79
N ALA A 35 6.46 -1.84 -13.20
CA ALA A 35 7.43 -2.83 -12.73
C ALA A 35 8.88 -2.34 -12.99
N THR A 36 9.15 -1.86 -14.21
CA THR A 36 10.46 -1.30 -14.58
C THR A 36 10.84 -0.09 -13.71
N ALA A 37 9.90 0.83 -13.46
CA ALA A 37 10.17 2.00 -12.62
C ALA A 37 10.39 1.63 -11.15
N LEU A 38 9.60 0.70 -10.61
CA LEU A 38 9.70 0.27 -9.22
C LEU A 38 11.02 -0.47 -8.95
N ARG A 39 11.47 -1.31 -9.89
CA ARG A 39 12.78 -1.96 -9.86
C ARG A 39 13.94 -0.96 -9.78
N ARG A 40 13.94 0.05 -10.64
CA ARG A 40 14.93 1.14 -10.60
C ARG A 40 14.94 1.90 -9.28
N LEU A 41 13.79 2.01 -8.61
CA LEU A 41 13.71 2.61 -7.29
C LEU A 41 14.27 1.66 -6.23
N LEU A 42 13.92 0.37 -6.30
CA LEU A 42 14.47 -0.68 -5.44
C LEU A 42 15.99 -0.73 -5.53
N ASP A 43 16.62 -0.44 -6.67
CA ASP A 43 18.08 -0.38 -6.82
C ASP A 43 18.75 0.65 -5.88
N VAL A 44 18.02 1.68 -5.44
CA VAL A 44 18.61 2.83 -4.75
C VAL A 44 18.01 3.12 -3.38
N VAL A 45 16.82 2.60 -3.07
CA VAL A 45 16.16 2.84 -1.78
C VAL A 45 15.19 1.69 -1.42
N PRO A 46 15.05 1.34 -0.13
CA PRO A 46 13.98 0.46 0.33
C PRO A 46 12.59 0.96 -0.06
N VAL A 47 11.72 0.02 -0.42
CA VAL A 47 10.34 0.30 -0.84
C VAL A 47 9.36 -0.48 0.02
N CYS A 48 8.28 0.17 0.43
CA CYS A 48 7.15 -0.49 1.06
C CYS A 48 5.90 -0.38 0.19
N ILE A 49 5.13 -1.47 0.07
CA ILE A 49 3.77 -1.45 -0.49
C ILE A 49 2.82 -1.76 0.65
N ILE A 50 1.84 -0.89 0.88
CA ILE A 50 0.80 -1.04 1.89
C ILE A 50 -0.58 -0.93 1.25
N SER A 51 -1.48 -1.86 1.56
CA SER A 51 -2.83 -1.88 0.98
C SER A 51 -3.80 -2.59 1.92
N GLY A 52 -5.10 -2.32 1.78
CA GLY A 52 -6.17 -3.10 2.44
C GLY A 52 -6.33 -4.51 1.86
N GLY A 53 -5.68 -4.82 0.72
CA GLY A 53 -5.66 -6.15 0.12
C GLY A 53 -4.98 -7.20 0.99
N GLN A 54 -5.39 -8.47 0.83
CA GLN A 54 -4.70 -9.62 1.45
C GLN A 54 -3.39 -9.94 0.75
N VAL A 55 -2.53 -10.74 1.38
CA VAL A 55 -1.22 -11.14 0.81
C VAL A 55 -1.32 -11.78 -0.57
N GLY A 56 -2.39 -12.53 -0.87
CA GLY A 56 -2.65 -13.07 -2.21
C GLY A 56 -2.74 -11.97 -3.27
N GLN A 57 -3.38 -10.84 -2.96
CA GLN A 57 -3.46 -9.68 -3.85
C GLN A 57 -2.07 -9.13 -4.20
N PHE A 58 -1.15 -9.09 -3.23
CA PHE A 58 0.21 -8.62 -3.47
C PHE A 58 0.99 -9.60 -4.36
N ARG A 59 0.78 -10.92 -4.17
CA ARG A 59 1.38 -11.94 -5.02
C ARG A 59 0.91 -11.80 -6.46
N ASP A 60 -0.40 -11.69 -6.64
CA ASP A 60 -1.00 -11.68 -7.97
C ASP A 60 -0.76 -10.37 -8.71
N GLN A 61 -0.82 -9.22 -8.03
CA GLN A 61 -0.68 -7.92 -8.69
C GLN A 61 0.76 -7.44 -8.84
N VAL A 62 1.59 -7.67 -7.82
CA VAL A 62 2.94 -7.12 -7.74
C VAL A 62 3.96 -8.21 -8.04
N LEU A 63 4.03 -9.24 -7.18
CA LEU A 63 5.17 -10.15 -7.18
C LEU A 63 5.24 -10.99 -8.46
N ALA A 64 4.09 -11.40 -9.01
CA ALA A 64 4.01 -12.13 -10.27
C ALA A 64 4.41 -11.29 -11.51
N HIS A 65 4.52 -9.96 -11.36
CA HIS A 65 4.73 -9.03 -12.46
C HIS A 65 5.94 -8.11 -12.30
N LEU A 66 6.57 -8.09 -11.12
CA LEU A 66 7.68 -7.19 -10.83
C LEU A 66 8.97 -7.62 -11.53
N ASP A 67 9.21 -8.93 -11.69
CA ASP A 67 10.43 -9.51 -12.26
C ASP A 67 11.73 -9.02 -11.59
N ALA A 68 11.66 -8.75 -10.28
CA ALA A 68 12.80 -8.33 -9.48
C ALA A 68 13.74 -9.51 -9.16
N ASP A 69 15.02 -9.23 -8.99
CA ASP A 69 15.98 -10.19 -8.46
C ASP A 69 15.94 -10.26 -6.92
N ALA A 70 16.74 -11.17 -6.34
CA ALA A 70 16.77 -11.40 -4.90
C ALA A 70 17.25 -10.17 -4.09
N ASP A 71 18.13 -9.35 -4.66
CA ASP A 71 18.65 -8.15 -4.02
C ASP A 71 17.58 -7.04 -4.02
N GLU A 72 16.92 -6.83 -5.16
CA GLU A 72 15.75 -5.96 -5.29
C GLU A 72 14.62 -6.38 -4.34
N PHE A 73 14.28 -7.68 -4.28
CA PHE A 73 13.25 -8.18 -3.35
C PHE A 73 13.64 -8.01 -1.88
N SER A 74 14.92 -8.11 -1.52
CA SER A 74 15.39 -7.90 -0.15
C SER A 74 15.12 -6.48 0.38
N ARG A 75 14.93 -5.51 -0.53
CA ARG A 75 14.59 -4.11 -0.24
C ARG A 75 13.08 -3.82 -0.35
N LEU A 76 12.26 -4.84 -0.65
CA LEU A 76 10.81 -4.72 -0.75
C LEU A 76 10.10 -5.21 0.52
N HIS A 77 9.28 -4.32 1.07
CA HIS A 77 8.47 -4.53 2.27
C HIS A 77 6.99 -4.62 1.89
N LEU A 78 6.28 -5.66 2.34
CA LEU A 78 4.85 -5.82 2.04
C LEU A 78 4.00 -5.71 3.31
N MET A 79 3.01 -4.83 3.28
CA MET A 79 2.09 -4.56 4.38
C MET A 79 0.63 -4.72 3.96
N PRO A 80 0.16 -5.98 3.77
CA PRO A 80 -1.25 -6.24 3.49
C PRO A 80 -2.15 -5.84 4.67
N THR A 81 -3.44 -5.76 4.38
CA THR A 81 -4.50 -5.45 5.36
C THR A 81 -4.18 -4.21 6.21
N CYS A 82 -3.73 -3.14 5.55
CA CYS A 82 -3.30 -1.87 6.16
C CYS A 82 -2.17 -2.04 7.21
N GLY A 83 -1.29 -3.01 7.01
CA GLY A 83 -0.15 -3.25 7.89
C GLY A 83 -0.48 -4.01 9.17
N THR A 84 -1.62 -4.67 9.27
CA THR A 84 -1.83 -5.68 10.34
C THR A 84 -0.97 -6.93 10.15
N ARG A 85 -0.45 -7.11 8.94
CA ARG A 85 0.51 -8.13 8.58
C ARG A 85 1.70 -7.48 7.89
N TYR A 86 2.88 -8.04 8.10
CA TYR A 86 4.12 -7.52 7.52
C TYR A 86 5.01 -8.65 7.05
N TYR A 87 5.47 -8.55 5.80
CA TYR A 87 6.32 -9.53 5.16
C TYR A 87 7.61 -8.91 4.66
N THR A 88 8.69 -9.66 4.77
CA THR A 88 10.00 -9.35 4.22
C THR A 88 10.52 -10.53 3.40
N TYR A 89 11.39 -10.25 2.44
CA TYR A 89 12.01 -11.29 1.63
C TYR A 89 13.28 -11.85 2.31
N ASP A 90 13.39 -13.17 2.38
CA ASP A 90 14.57 -13.89 2.85
C ASP A 90 15.33 -14.47 1.64
N PRO A 91 16.42 -13.83 1.18
CA PRO A 91 17.15 -14.28 -0.01
C PRO A 91 17.81 -15.65 0.20
N SER A 92 18.01 -16.10 1.44
CA SER A 92 18.57 -17.43 1.71
C SER A 92 17.62 -18.57 1.33
N ARG A 93 16.32 -18.27 1.22
CA ARG A 93 15.26 -19.20 0.82
C ARG A 93 14.91 -19.14 -0.67
N ALA A 94 15.51 -18.25 -1.44
CA ALA A 94 15.21 -18.07 -2.87
C ALA A 94 15.43 -19.36 -3.71
N GLN A 95 16.25 -20.29 -3.21
CA GLN A 95 16.60 -21.54 -3.88
C GLN A 95 16.00 -22.78 -3.19
N SER A 96 15.12 -22.60 -2.19
CA SER A 96 14.43 -23.71 -1.52
C SER A 96 13.01 -23.92 -2.11
N ASP A 97 12.39 -25.04 -1.74
CA ASP A 97 10.97 -25.30 -2.04
C ASP A 97 10.02 -24.48 -1.14
N GLU A 98 10.56 -23.71 -0.19
CA GLU A 98 9.79 -22.86 0.72
C GLU A 98 9.59 -21.45 0.14
N ASP A 99 8.51 -20.80 0.56
CA ASP A 99 8.25 -19.41 0.20
C ASP A 99 9.32 -18.47 0.81
N ALA A 100 10.03 -17.73 -0.05
CA ALA A 100 11.05 -16.78 0.39
C ALA A 100 10.46 -15.55 1.10
N TRP A 101 9.14 -15.33 1.01
CA TRP A 101 8.45 -14.28 1.76
C TRP A 101 8.13 -14.72 3.18
N THR A 102 8.82 -14.13 4.15
CA THR A 102 8.66 -14.43 5.58
C THR A 102 7.64 -13.51 6.22
N LEU A 103 6.65 -14.09 6.89
CA LEU A 103 5.71 -13.36 7.75
C LEU A 103 6.42 -12.93 9.03
N VAL A 104 6.58 -11.62 9.22
CA VAL A 104 7.26 -11.05 10.39
C VAL A 104 6.30 -10.91 11.57
N TYR A 105 5.06 -10.46 11.31
CA TYR A 105 3.98 -10.48 12.30
C TYR A 105 2.61 -10.54 11.62
N ALA A 106 1.62 -11.06 12.35
CA ALA A 106 0.20 -11.02 12.00
C ALA A 106 -0.64 -10.69 13.23
N ASN A 107 -1.45 -9.64 13.13
CA ASN A 107 -2.38 -9.22 14.18
C ASN A 107 -3.78 -9.72 13.85
N ASP A 108 -3.95 -11.03 13.94
CA ASP A 108 -5.17 -11.71 13.52
C ASP A 108 -6.34 -11.41 14.47
N LEU A 109 -7.54 -11.38 13.88
CA LEU A 109 -8.79 -11.34 14.61
C LEU A 109 -9.02 -12.71 15.27
N THR A 110 -9.62 -12.70 16.45
CA THR A 110 -10.05 -13.94 17.09
C THR A 110 -11.18 -14.60 16.28
N PRO A 111 -11.35 -15.94 16.35
CA PRO A 111 -12.46 -16.62 15.69
C PRO A 111 -13.84 -16.05 16.07
N GLU A 112 -13.98 -15.58 17.31
CA GLU A 112 -15.19 -14.94 17.80
C GLU A 112 -15.46 -13.59 17.13
N GLN A 113 -14.43 -12.76 16.98
CA GLN A 113 -14.53 -11.48 16.25
C GLN A 113 -14.87 -11.70 14.78
N ILE A 114 -14.29 -12.72 14.15
CA ILE A 114 -14.59 -13.07 12.75
C ILE A 114 -16.05 -13.47 12.60
N ARG A 115 -16.52 -14.42 13.42
CA ARG A 115 -17.92 -14.86 13.41
C ARG A 115 -18.88 -13.69 13.64
N THR A 116 -18.66 -12.92 14.70
CA THR A 116 -19.51 -11.78 15.07
C THR A 116 -19.52 -10.71 13.97
N GLY A 117 -18.35 -10.41 13.38
CA GLY A 117 -18.24 -9.48 12.27
C GLY A 117 -19.01 -9.94 11.04
N PHE A 118 -18.91 -11.22 10.67
CA PHE A 118 -19.67 -11.79 9.55
C PHE A 118 -21.18 -11.67 9.76
N GLU A 119 -21.67 -12.10 10.93
CA GLU A 119 -23.10 -12.07 11.28
C GLU A 119 -23.65 -10.64 11.23
N ILE A 120 -22.94 -9.68 11.84
CA ILE A 120 -23.38 -8.28 11.88
C ILE A 120 -23.37 -7.65 10.48
N VAL A 121 -22.32 -7.86 9.70
CA VAL A 121 -22.20 -7.26 8.37
C VAL A 121 -23.27 -7.80 7.44
N GLU A 122 -23.48 -9.12 7.42
CA GLU A 122 -24.54 -9.72 6.61
C GLU A 122 -25.90 -9.16 7.02
N ALA A 123 -26.21 -9.13 8.32
CA ALA A 123 -27.48 -8.61 8.81
C ALA A 123 -27.72 -7.14 8.41
N GLN A 124 -26.70 -6.27 8.54
CA GLN A 124 -26.82 -4.86 8.17
C GLN A 124 -26.88 -4.67 6.65
N ALA A 125 -26.08 -5.40 5.87
CA ALA A 125 -26.13 -5.34 4.41
C ALA A 125 -27.50 -5.78 3.88
N ARG A 126 -28.08 -6.87 4.41
CA ARG A 126 -29.44 -7.31 4.06
C ARG A 126 -30.50 -6.28 4.47
N ARG A 127 -30.42 -5.73 5.69
CA ARG A 127 -31.35 -4.69 6.18
C ARG A 127 -31.34 -3.44 5.30
N LEU A 128 -30.18 -3.05 4.79
CA LEU A 128 -30.00 -1.89 3.92
C LEU A 128 -30.27 -2.19 2.43
N GLY A 129 -30.58 -3.45 2.06
CA GLY A 129 -30.76 -3.85 0.66
C GLY A 129 -29.47 -3.81 -0.16
N LEU A 130 -28.32 -3.96 0.49
CA LEU A 130 -26.98 -3.94 -0.11
C LEU A 130 -26.38 -5.35 -0.30
N TRP A 131 -27.11 -6.39 0.12
CA TRP A 131 -26.70 -7.77 -0.04
C TRP A 131 -27.17 -8.31 -1.40
N GLU A 132 -26.22 -8.60 -2.27
CA GLU A 132 -26.49 -9.18 -3.60
C GLU A 132 -26.55 -10.72 -3.51
N GLU A 133 -27.46 -11.35 -4.25
CA GLU A 133 -27.56 -12.83 -4.28
C GLU A 133 -26.76 -13.43 -5.45
N GLN A 134 -26.46 -12.63 -6.48
CA GLN A 134 -25.68 -13.04 -7.66
C GLN A 134 -24.35 -12.30 -7.68
N THR A 135 -23.29 -12.97 -7.27
CA THR A 135 -21.96 -12.35 -7.08
C THR A 135 -20.87 -13.11 -7.80
N TRP A 136 -19.75 -12.42 -8.00
CA TRP A 136 -18.49 -12.99 -8.46
C TRP A 136 -17.65 -13.34 -7.22
N GLY A 137 -17.71 -14.60 -6.81
CA GLY A 137 -17.07 -15.07 -5.58
C GLY A 137 -17.82 -14.64 -4.31
N ALA A 138 -17.20 -14.89 -3.16
CA ALA A 138 -17.79 -14.63 -1.85
C ALA A 138 -17.95 -13.12 -1.57
N ILE A 139 -19.02 -12.75 -0.87
CA ILE A 139 -19.26 -11.37 -0.42
C ILE A 139 -18.42 -11.06 0.82
N LEU A 140 -18.40 -11.98 1.79
CA LEU A 140 -17.61 -11.88 3.01
C LEU A 140 -16.35 -12.74 2.86
N GLU A 141 -15.21 -12.15 3.18
CA GLU A 141 -13.91 -12.82 3.17
C GLU A 141 -13.19 -12.62 4.51
N ASP A 142 -12.68 -13.72 5.06
CA ASP A 142 -11.77 -13.71 6.20
C ASP A 142 -10.32 -13.68 5.71
N ARG A 143 -9.59 -12.62 6.03
CA ARG A 143 -8.17 -12.41 5.71
C ARG A 143 -7.27 -12.60 6.93
N GLY A 144 -7.78 -13.26 7.98
CA GLY A 144 -7.16 -13.47 9.28
C GLY A 144 -7.19 -12.21 10.15
N SER A 145 -6.51 -11.15 9.72
CA SER A 145 -6.43 -9.88 10.46
C SER A 145 -7.44 -8.82 10.00
N GLN A 146 -8.26 -9.17 9.01
CA GLN A 146 -9.27 -8.30 8.43
C GLN A 146 -10.45 -9.15 7.93
N ILE A 147 -11.67 -8.67 8.13
CA ILE A 147 -12.86 -9.14 7.43
C ILE A 147 -13.13 -8.15 6.31
N THR A 148 -13.46 -8.63 5.11
CA THR A 148 -13.83 -7.76 3.99
C THR A 148 -15.19 -8.14 3.43
N PHE A 149 -16.11 -7.19 3.47
CA PHE A 149 -17.32 -7.22 2.65
C PHE A 149 -17.01 -6.69 1.26
N SER A 150 -17.52 -7.33 0.21
CA SER A 150 -17.54 -6.83 -1.16
C SER A 150 -18.91 -7.08 -1.76
N ALA A 151 -19.69 -6.03 -2.01
CA ALA A 151 -21.11 -6.15 -2.35
C ALA A 151 -21.38 -7.05 -3.57
N LEU A 152 -20.54 -6.97 -4.61
CA LEU A 152 -20.64 -7.79 -5.81
C LEU A 152 -19.84 -9.10 -5.74
N GLY A 153 -19.22 -9.41 -4.59
CA GLY A 153 -18.25 -10.48 -4.43
C GLY A 153 -16.79 -10.05 -4.66
N GLN A 154 -15.82 -10.83 -4.16
CA GLN A 154 -14.40 -10.49 -4.22
C GLN A 154 -13.86 -10.40 -5.67
N GLU A 155 -14.39 -11.24 -6.56
CA GLU A 155 -13.90 -11.44 -7.93
C GLU A 155 -14.62 -10.56 -8.97
N ALA A 156 -15.50 -9.66 -8.54
CA ALA A 156 -16.30 -8.87 -9.50
C ALA A 156 -15.44 -7.98 -10.41
N PRO A 157 -15.79 -7.83 -11.70
CA PRO A 157 -15.07 -6.96 -12.62
C PRO A 157 -15.03 -5.50 -12.14
N LEU A 158 -13.95 -4.79 -12.46
CA LEU A 158 -13.73 -3.41 -12.01
C LEU A 158 -14.85 -2.45 -12.45
N ASP A 159 -15.31 -2.55 -13.70
CA ASP A 159 -16.36 -1.67 -14.22
C ASP A 159 -17.69 -1.87 -13.47
N ALA A 160 -18.03 -3.12 -13.15
CA ALA A 160 -19.20 -3.44 -12.33
C ALA A 160 -19.05 -2.87 -10.91
N LYS A 161 -17.87 -3.05 -10.30
CA LYS A 161 -17.55 -2.51 -8.98
C LYS A 161 -17.67 -0.99 -8.92
N ARG A 162 -17.14 -0.28 -9.92
CA ARG A 162 -17.21 1.20 -10.02
C ARG A 162 -18.64 1.69 -10.25
N ALA A 163 -19.44 0.96 -11.03
CA ALA A 163 -20.83 1.32 -11.29
C ALA A 163 -21.77 1.09 -10.09
N TRP A 164 -21.41 0.20 -9.16
CA TRP A 164 -22.29 -0.19 -8.05
C TRP A 164 -22.53 0.93 -7.03
N ASP A 165 -21.48 1.67 -6.65
CA ASP A 165 -21.57 2.79 -5.70
C ASP A 165 -20.67 3.97 -6.12
N PRO A 166 -21.04 4.70 -7.21
CA PRO A 166 -20.20 5.76 -7.76
C PRO A 166 -19.99 6.93 -6.78
N THR A 167 -20.92 7.15 -5.86
CA THR A 167 -20.86 8.22 -4.86
C THR A 167 -20.21 7.77 -3.55
N GLY A 168 -20.10 6.46 -3.31
CA GLY A 168 -19.63 5.92 -2.04
C GLY A 168 -20.67 5.95 -0.91
N GLU A 169 -21.90 6.38 -1.19
CA GLU A 169 -22.97 6.51 -0.19
C GLU A 169 -23.41 5.15 0.35
N LYS A 170 -23.43 4.09 -0.49
CA LYS A 170 -23.86 2.76 -0.06
C LYS A 170 -22.87 2.15 0.93
N LYS A 171 -21.58 2.18 0.62
CA LYS A 171 -20.54 1.66 1.52
C LYS A 171 -20.39 2.51 2.78
N ALA A 172 -20.65 3.82 2.71
CA ALA A 172 -20.69 4.69 3.89
C ALA A 172 -21.88 4.33 4.80
N ALA A 173 -23.07 4.13 4.23
CA ALA A 173 -24.25 3.72 4.98
C ALA A 173 -24.06 2.35 5.67
N LEU A 174 -23.42 1.39 4.99
CA LEU A 174 -23.09 0.10 5.59
C LEU A 174 -22.08 0.25 6.73
N ARG A 175 -21.00 1.00 6.52
CA ARG A 175 -20.01 1.32 7.57
C ARG A 175 -20.70 1.90 8.80
N ASP A 176 -21.54 2.91 8.64
CA ASP A 176 -22.20 3.63 9.74
C ASP A 176 -23.22 2.75 10.48
N ALA A 177 -23.81 1.77 9.81
CA ALA A 177 -24.69 0.79 10.43
C ALA A 177 -23.92 -0.30 11.21
N VAL A 178 -22.73 -0.68 10.75
CA VAL A 178 -21.93 -1.76 11.33
C VAL A 178 -21.04 -1.26 12.48
N ALA A 179 -20.42 -0.09 12.34
CA ALA A 179 -19.44 0.43 13.31
C ALA A 179 -19.94 0.50 14.77
N PRO A 180 -21.18 0.95 15.06
CA PRO A 180 -21.67 1.00 16.44
C PRO A 180 -21.90 -0.39 17.07
N LEU A 181 -22.00 -1.43 16.25
CA LEU A 181 -22.25 -2.82 16.69
C LEU A 181 -20.94 -3.58 16.94
N LEU A 182 -19.80 -3.03 16.51
CA LEU A 182 -18.46 -3.59 16.67
C LEU A 182 -17.54 -2.58 17.37
N PRO A 183 -17.81 -2.17 18.62
CA PRO A 183 -17.11 -1.06 19.28
C PRO A 183 -15.60 -1.31 19.48
N ASP A 184 -15.20 -2.57 19.61
CA ASP A 184 -13.81 -2.99 19.80
C ASP A 184 -13.04 -3.21 18.48
N LEU A 185 -13.70 -3.01 17.34
CA LEU A 185 -13.12 -3.13 16.01
C LEU A 185 -13.16 -1.78 15.27
N GLU A 186 -12.44 -1.72 14.18
CA GLU A 186 -12.43 -0.59 13.27
C GLU A 186 -13.15 -0.98 11.98
N VAL A 187 -14.10 -0.15 11.54
CA VAL A 187 -14.92 -0.40 10.35
C VAL A 187 -14.71 0.73 9.37
N ARG A 188 -14.27 0.42 8.15
CA ARG A 188 -13.98 1.42 7.12
C ARG A 188 -14.56 1.05 5.78
N SER A 189 -14.88 2.07 5.01
CA SER A 189 -15.15 1.90 3.58
C SER A 189 -13.82 1.64 2.85
N GLY A 190 -13.77 0.57 2.05
CA GLY A 190 -12.61 0.17 1.24
C GLY A 190 -12.99 0.04 -0.24
N GLY A 191 -12.06 0.35 -1.15
CA GLY A 191 -12.26 0.21 -2.60
C GLY A 191 -13.58 0.79 -3.14
N SER A 192 -14.08 0.24 -4.24
CA SER A 192 -15.35 0.69 -4.86
C SER A 192 -16.61 0.02 -4.27
N THR A 193 -16.50 -1.20 -3.75
CA THR A 193 -17.65 -2.01 -3.28
C THR A 193 -17.46 -2.59 -1.89
N SER A 194 -16.44 -2.16 -1.14
CA SER A 194 -15.99 -2.87 0.05
C SER A 194 -16.16 -2.11 1.36
N VAL A 195 -16.33 -2.88 2.43
CA VAL A 195 -16.21 -2.42 3.82
C VAL A 195 -15.26 -3.39 4.52
N ASP A 196 -14.17 -2.84 5.05
CA ASP A 196 -13.12 -3.57 5.73
C ASP A 196 -13.28 -3.42 7.25
N ILE A 197 -13.07 -4.52 7.97
CA ILE A 197 -13.14 -4.56 9.44
C ILE A 197 -11.85 -5.13 9.97
N THR A 198 -11.17 -4.37 10.83
CA THR A 198 -9.88 -4.71 11.43
C THR A 198 -9.91 -4.50 12.94
N LEU A 199 -8.82 -4.81 13.64
CA LEU A 199 -8.64 -4.35 15.03
C LEU A 199 -8.76 -2.83 15.15
N LYS A 200 -9.15 -2.36 16.34
CA LYS A 200 -9.34 -0.94 16.61
C LYS A 200 -8.10 -0.11 16.29
N GLY A 201 -8.27 1.01 15.61
CA GLY A 201 -7.19 1.96 15.31
C GLY A 201 -6.16 1.50 14.28
N VAL A 202 -6.35 0.34 13.65
CA VAL A 202 -5.56 -0.07 12.47
C VAL A 202 -6.02 0.78 11.32
N ASP A 203 -5.17 1.53 10.63
CA ASP A 203 -5.36 2.18 9.32
C ASP A 203 -3.99 2.27 8.60
N LYS A 204 -3.85 3.03 7.51
CA LYS A 204 -2.51 3.19 6.88
C LYS A 204 -1.52 3.93 7.78
N ALA A 205 -1.97 4.81 8.69
CA ALA A 205 -1.09 5.45 9.67
C ALA A 205 -0.55 4.44 10.69
N TYR A 206 -1.38 3.49 11.12
CA TYR A 206 -0.93 2.34 11.91
C TYR A 206 0.17 1.57 11.18
N GLY A 207 -0.05 1.21 9.91
CA GLY A 207 0.94 0.51 9.11
C GLY A 207 2.26 1.27 8.99
N MET A 208 2.21 2.58 8.74
CA MET A 208 3.42 3.42 8.67
C MET A 208 4.19 3.50 9.99
N LYS A 209 3.50 3.57 11.14
CA LYS A 209 4.16 3.52 12.46
C LYS A 209 4.87 2.18 12.66
N ARG A 210 4.20 1.07 12.32
CA ARG A 210 4.81 -0.26 12.38
C ARG A 210 6.01 -0.37 11.44
N LEU A 211 5.91 0.18 10.23
CA LEU A 211 7.03 0.20 9.28
C LEU A 211 8.25 0.93 9.85
N ALA A 212 8.04 2.11 10.45
CA ALA A 212 9.10 2.89 11.10
C ALA A 212 9.75 2.11 12.25
N GLU A 213 8.96 1.46 13.10
CA GLU A 213 9.45 0.60 14.18
C GLU A 213 10.28 -0.58 13.66
N MET A 214 9.83 -1.23 12.58
CA MET A 214 10.49 -2.42 12.04
C MET A 214 11.75 -2.10 11.23
N THR A 215 11.80 -0.95 10.58
CA THR A 215 12.93 -0.53 9.73
C THR A 215 13.93 0.36 10.46
N GLY A 216 13.52 1.00 11.56
CA GLY A 216 14.31 2.03 12.25
C GLY A 216 14.45 3.34 11.48
N ILE A 217 13.67 3.53 10.41
CA ILE A 217 13.64 4.76 9.60
C ILE A 217 12.53 5.66 10.15
N ALA A 218 12.83 6.94 10.38
CA ALA A 218 11.83 7.87 10.92
C ALA A 218 10.79 8.24 9.86
N LEU A 219 9.56 8.58 10.29
CA LEU A 219 8.44 8.89 9.38
C LEU A 219 8.75 10.11 8.48
N GLU A 220 9.48 11.09 9.00
CA GLU A 220 9.97 12.28 8.30
C GLU A 220 11.07 11.98 7.26
N GLU A 221 11.74 10.83 7.36
CA GLU A 221 12.73 10.34 6.39
C GLU A 221 12.08 9.45 5.30
N MET A 222 10.77 9.23 5.37
CA MET A 222 10.01 8.47 4.38
C MET A 222 9.28 9.40 3.42
N ILE A 223 8.92 8.89 2.24
CA ILE A 223 7.85 9.46 1.41
C ILE A 223 6.77 8.41 1.20
N PHE A 224 5.52 8.81 1.32
CA PHE A 224 4.35 8.02 0.94
C PHE A 224 3.79 8.49 -0.41
N VAL A 225 3.48 7.58 -1.32
CA VAL A 225 2.86 7.86 -2.63
C VAL A 225 1.48 7.18 -2.66
N GLY A 226 0.43 7.94 -2.98
CA GLY A 226 -0.94 7.40 -3.03
C GLY A 226 -1.92 8.29 -3.79
N ASP A 227 -3.04 7.72 -4.21
CA ASP A 227 -4.05 8.39 -5.04
C ASP A 227 -5.16 9.07 -4.21
N ARG A 228 -5.43 8.58 -2.99
CA ARG A 228 -6.53 9.05 -2.13
C ARG A 228 -6.04 9.78 -0.88
N LEU A 229 -5.26 10.84 -1.08
CA LEU A 229 -4.77 11.74 -0.01
C LEU A 229 -5.75 12.89 0.33
N ASP A 230 -6.94 12.89 -0.27
CA ASP A 230 -8.06 13.75 0.10
C ASP A 230 -8.60 13.39 1.50
N PRO A 231 -9.23 14.31 2.27
CA PRO A 231 -9.67 14.05 3.64
C PRO A 231 -10.56 12.82 3.86
N GLU A 232 -11.27 12.37 2.82
CA GLU A 232 -12.14 11.19 2.85
C GLU A 232 -11.45 9.92 2.32
N GLY A 233 -10.23 10.06 1.80
CA GLY A 233 -9.45 9.00 1.20
C GLY A 233 -8.74 8.12 2.23
N ASN A 234 -8.46 6.87 1.83
CA ASN A 234 -7.84 5.88 2.70
C ASN A 234 -6.35 6.15 2.97
N ASP A 235 -5.68 7.01 2.19
CA ASP A 235 -4.29 7.44 2.40
C ASP A 235 -4.16 8.65 3.32
N TYR A 236 -5.24 9.41 3.51
CA TYR A 236 -5.23 10.59 4.36
C TYR A 236 -4.68 10.36 5.77
N PRO A 237 -4.93 9.23 6.45
CA PRO A 237 -4.30 8.95 7.73
C PRO A 237 -2.77 9.06 7.70
N VAL A 238 -2.11 8.67 6.61
CA VAL A 238 -0.64 8.79 6.45
C VAL A 238 -0.22 10.26 6.39
N LYS A 239 -0.97 11.08 5.64
CA LYS A 239 -0.75 12.53 5.57
C LYS A 239 -1.01 13.21 6.92
N ALA A 240 -2.08 12.85 7.61
CA ALA A 240 -2.42 13.36 8.93
C ALA A 240 -1.40 12.96 10.01
N LEU A 241 -0.72 11.82 9.82
CA LEU A 241 0.39 11.37 10.66
C LEU A 241 1.65 12.24 10.50
N GLY A 242 1.74 13.06 9.46
CA GLY A 242 2.87 13.96 9.19
C GLY A 242 3.94 13.36 8.27
N VAL A 243 3.68 12.20 7.66
CA VAL A 243 4.58 11.62 6.65
C VAL A 243 4.58 12.50 5.40
N PRO A 244 5.75 12.87 4.85
CA PRO A 244 5.86 13.43 3.50
C PRO A 244 5.04 12.63 2.46
N CYS A 245 4.07 13.27 1.81
CA CYS A 245 3.22 12.58 0.84
C CYS A 245 3.38 13.17 -0.58
N GLN A 246 3.33 12.29 -1.59
CA GLN A 246 3.18 12.62 -2.99
C GLN A 246 1.81 12.09 -3.46
N ALA A 247 0.94 13.00 -3.90
CA ALA A 247 -0.31 12.61 -4.54
C ALA A 247 -0.07 12.23 -6.00
N VAL A 248 -0.74 11.17 -6.44
CA VAL A 248 -0.74 10.73 -7.85
C VAL A 248 -2.18 10.56 -8.33
N SER A 249 -2.42 10.70 -9.63
CA SER A 249 -3.76 10.46 -10.19
C SER A 249 -3.98 9.02 -10.68
N GLY A 250 -2.94 8.19 -10.66
CA GLY A 250 -2.92 6.88 -11.32
C GLY A 250 -1.51 6.32 -11.44
N TRP A 251 -1.40 5.03 -11.77
CA TRP A 251 -0.11 4.36 -11.99
C TRP A 251 0.75 5.02 -13.08
N GLN A 252 0.16 5.67 -14.08
CA GLN A 252 0.92 6.38 -15.12
C GLN A 252 1.69 7.58 -14.56
N ASP A 253 1.08 8.31 -13.62
CA ASP A 253 1.72 9.43 -12.93
C ASP A 253 2.80 8.92 -11.96
N THR A 254 2.49 7.82 -11.26
CA THR A 254 3.45 7.12 -10.40
C THR A 254 4.71 6.69 -11.16
N VAL A 255 4.59 6.16 -12.38
CA VAL A 255 5.75 5.82 -13.23
C VAL A 255 6.67 7.04 -13.44
N ALA A 256 6.09 8.19 -13.79
CA ALA A 256 6.86 9.41 -14.05
C ALA A 256 7.57 9.91 -12.78
N TYR A 257 6.85 9.94 -11.66
CA TYR A 257 7.39 10.33 -10.37
C TYR A 257 8.51 9.41 -9.91
N VAL A 258 8.27 8.09 -9.89
CA VAL A 258 9.22 7.08 -9.41
C VAL A 258 10.49 7.06 -10.26
N THR A 259 10.37 7.14 -11.59
CA THR A 259 11.53 7.19 -12.48
C THR A 259 12.41 8.40 -12.20
N SER A 260 11.80 9.56 -11.97
CA SER A 260 12.50 10.80 -11.64
C SER A 260 13.16 10.73 -10.26
N LEU A 261 12.45 10.20 -9.27
CA LEU A 261 12.97 10.03 -7.90
C LEU A 261 14.15 9.05 -7.86
N ALA A 262 14.04 7.90 -8.51
CA ALA A 262 15.12 6.92 -8.58
C ALA A 262 16.39 7.54 -9.20
N SER A 263 16.22 8.32 -10.28
CA SER A 263 17.33 9.01 -10.95
C SER A 263 17.99 10.08 -10.06
N LEU A 264 17.19 10.80 -9.28
CA LEU A 264 17.68 11.79 -8.32
C LEU A 264 18.49 11.13 -7.20
N ILE A 265 17.97 10.06 -6.59
CA ILE A 265 18.67 9.32 -5.53
C ILE A 265 19.96 8.71 -6.07
N ALA A 266 19.92 8.07 -7.24
CA ALA A 266 21.11 7.52 -7.89
C ALA A 266 22.19 8.59 -8.09
N SER A 267 21.81 9.79 -8.54
CA SER A 267 22.77 10.88 -8.80
C SER A 267 23.44 11.41 -7.53
N ASP A 268 22.74 11.41 -6.40
CA ASP A 268 23.32 11.81 -5.11
C ASP A 268 24.29 10.77 -4.55
N VAL A 269 23.93 9.48 -4.66
CA VAL A 269 24.81 8.36 -4.28
C VAL A 269 26.14 8.40 -5.04
N HIS A 270 26.09 8.72 -6.34
CA HIS A 270 27.30 8.82 -7.19
C HIS A 270 28.00 10.18 -7.11
N GLY A 271 27.29 11.25 -6.69
CA GLY A 271 27.85 12.59 -6.50
C GLY A 271 28.59 12.78 -5.18
N GLY A 272 28.40 11.86 -4.22
CA GLY A 272 29.12 11.80 -2.94
C GLY A 272 30.48 11.08 -2.99
N GLU A 273 30.77 10.36 -4.07
CA GLU A 273 32.13 9.91 -4.38
C GLU A 273 32.84 11.03 -5.13
N ASP A 274 33.71 11.80 -4.46
CA ASP A 274 34.65 12.72 -5.09
C ASP A 274 35.87 11.92 -5.60
N PRO A 275 36.04 11.68 -6.91
CA PRO A 275 37.32 11.27 -7.42
C PRO A 275 38.08 12.56 -7.75
N ALA A 276 39.08 12.85 -6.93
CA ALA A 276 40.19 13.70 -7.32
C ALA A 276 40.82 13.17 -8.64
N ALA A 277 40.21 13.52 -9.77
CA ALA A 277 40.56 13.06 -11.11
C ALA A 277 39.93 13.96 -12.20
N GLN A 278 39.87 15.27 -12.00
CA GLN A 278 40.03 16.17 -13.16
C GLN A 278 41.52 16.21 -13.50
N VAL A 279 41.88 15.28 -14.37
CA VAL A 279 43.15 15.15 -15.05
C VAL A 279 43.56 16.50 -15.63
N SER A 280 44.73 16.96 -15.18
CA SER A 280 45.70 17.79 -15.91
C SER A 280 45.45 17.83 -17.42
N LEU A 281 44.93 18.94 -17.93
CA LEU A 281 45.22 19.34 -19.31
C LEU A 281 46.49 20.17 -19.28
N GLY A 282 47.59 19.53 -19.67
CA GLY A 282 48.92 20.10 -19.67
C GLY A 282 49.07 21.31 -20.57
N ALA A 283 50.06 22.12 -20.20
CA ALA A 283 50.61 23.23 -20.95
C ALA A 283 50.81 22.93 -22.44
N ARG A 284 50.47 23.92 -23.29
CA ARG A 284 51.25 24.33 -24.47
C ARG A 284 50.75 25.69 -24.98
N LEU A 285 51.67 26.65 -24.90
CA LEU A 285 51.68 28.04 -25.42
C LEU A 285 50.86 29.08 -24.65
#